data_AF-A0A959Y8L8-F1
#
_entry.id   AF-A0A959Y8L8-F1
#
_cell.length_a   1.000
_cell.length_b   1.000
_cell.length_c   1.000
_cell.angle_alpha   90.00
_cell.angle_beta   90.00
_cell.angle_gamma   90.00
#
_symmetry.space_group_name_H-M   'P 1'
#
loop_
_entity.id
_entity.type
_entity.pdbx_description
1 polymer ?
#
loop_
_entity_poly.entity_id
_entity_poly.type
_entity_poly.pdbx_seq_one_letter_code
_entity_poly.pdbx_strand_id
1 'polypeptide(L)' 'GLCVPPEDPIQPDMTYIVSAGLPERSMMHFRLASTAVNARMPLLGRTVVHEEGLALITEWIESIDPPCP' A
#
# COMPACT_ATOMS: atom_id res chain seq x y z
N GLY A 1 4.73 -2.03 7.98
CA GLY A 1 6.17 -2.31 7.93
C GLY A 1 6.52 -3.03 6.64
N LEU A 2 7.78 -3.00 6.23
CA LEU A 2 8.29 -3.75 5.06
C LEU A 2 8.24 -5.25 5.33
N CYS A 3 7.62 -6.04 4.45
CA CYS A 3 7.43 -7.49 4.58
C CYS A 3 6.78 -7.90 5.93
N VAL A 4 5.93 -7.04 6.49
CA VAL A 4 5.17 -7.30 7.71
C VAL A 4 3.72 -7.55 7.32
N PRO A 5 3.07 -8.63 7.81
CA PRO A 5 1.66 -8.88 7.56
C PRO A 5 0.79 -7.75 8.15
N PRO A 6 -0.29 -7.34 7.47
CA PRO A 6 -1.21 -6.34 7.99
C PRO A 6 -2.02 -6.90 9.16
N GLU A 7 -2.33 -6.05 10.13
CA GLU A 7 -3.24 -6.39 11.24
C GLU A 7 -4.69 -6.56 10.75
N ASP A 8 -5.12 -5.71 9.81
CA ASP A 8 -6.45 -5.70 9.21
C ASP A 8 -6.38 -6.03 7.71
N PRO A 9 -6.36 -7.33 7.32
CA PRO A 9 -6.28 -7.71 5.93
C PRO A 9 -7.58 -7.40 5.15
N ILE A 10 -7.45 -6.70 4.01
CA ILE A 10 -8.59 -6.35 3.14
C ILE A 10 -8.73 -7.33 1.97
N GLN A 11 -7.61 -7.66 1.32
CA GLN A 11 -7.58 -8.54 0.15
C GLN A 11 -6.58 -9.68 0.36
N PRO A 12 -6.89 -10.91 -0.09
CA PRO A 12 -6.09 -12.10 0.19
C PRO A 12 -4.73 -12.12 -0.54
N ASP A 13 -4.58 -11.36 -1.62
CA ASP A 13 -3.38 -11.26 -2.44
C ASP A 13 -2.34 -10.24 -1.91
N MET A 14 -2.76 -9.36 -1.00
CA MET A 14 -1.94 -8.34 -0.33
C MET A 14 -1.49 -8.85 1.06
N THR A 15 -0.53 -9.77 1.08
CA THR A 15 -0.07 -10.43 2.30
C THR A 15 0.80 -9.54 3.20
N TYR A 16 1.29 -8.42 2.68
CA TYR A 16 2.22 -7.53 3.38
C TYR A 16 1.73 -6.07 3.35
N ILE A 17 2.01 -5.32 4.41
CA ILE A 17 1.76 -3.87 4.47
C ILE A 17 2.52 -3.18 3.33
N VAL A 18 3.80 -3.52 3.15
CA VAL A 18 4.60 -3.20 1.98
C VAL A 18 5.30 -4.48 1.52
N SER A 19 5.06 -4.86 0.26
CA SER A 19 5.72 -5.98 -0.43
C SER A 19 6.89 -5.43 -1.24
N ALA A 20 8.12 -5.86 -0.91
CA ALA A 20 9.34 -5.42 -1.57
C ALA A 20 9.26 -5.62 -3.09
N GLY A 21 9.53 -4.56 -3.86
CA GLY A 21 9.51 -4.59 -5.32
C GLY A 21 8.13 -4.72 -5.96
N LEU A 22 7.05 -4.86 -5.17
CA LEU A 22 5.69 -5.14 -5.67
C LEU A 22 4.67 -4.16 -5.05
N PRO A 23 4.56 -2.92 -5.56
CA PRO A 23 3.60 -1.92 -5.08
C PRO A 23 2.16 -2.43 -5.12
N GLU A 24 1.76 -3.09 -6.20
CA GLU A 24 0.41 -3.64 -6.38
C GLU A 24 0.03 -4.72 -5.36
N ARG A 25 1.02 -5.36 -4.73
CA ARG A 25 0.81 -6.35 -3.65
C ARG A 25 0.98 -5.76 -2.26
N SER A 26 1.20 -4.45 -2.17
CA SER A 26 1.40 -3.72 -0.92
C SER A 26 0.07 -3.16 -0.44
N MET A 27 -0.41 -3.62 0.72
CA MET A 27 -1.69 -3.13 1.25
C MET A 27 -1.67 -1.62 1.48
N MET A 28 -0.56 -1.06 1.97
CA MET A 28 -0.44 0.39 2.18
C MET A 28 -0.64 1.17 0.88
N HIS A 29 -0.04 0.73 -0.23
CA HIS A 29 -0.15 1.38 -1.53
C HIS A 29 -1.59 1.37 -2.03
N PHE A 30 -2.26 0.21 -1.97
CA PHE A 30 -3.69 0.09 -2.29
C PHE A 30 -4.56 1.05 -1.47
N ARG A 31 -4.31 1.15 -0.16
CA ARG A 31 -5.07 2.04 0.73
C ARG A 31 -4.84 3.51 0.44
N LEU A 32 -3.65 3.89 -0.03
CA LEU A 32 -3.35 5.26 -0.47
C LEU A 32 -3.96 5.55 -1.84
N ALA A 33 -4.03 4.57 -2.75
CA ALA A 33 -4.65 4.71 -4.07
C ALA A 33 -6.20 4.72 -4.04
N SER A 34 -6.84 4.24 -2.96
CA SER A 34 -8.30 4.06 -2.91
C SER A 34 -9.05 5.19 -2.19
N THR A 35 -10.16 5.68 -2.74
CA THR A 35 -11.08 6.61 -2.03
C THR A 35 -12.25 5.90 -1.34
N ALA A 36 -12.35 4.56 -1.46
CA ALA A 36 -13.41 3.78 -0.83
C ALA A 36 -13.29 3.85 0.69
N VAL A 37 -14.40 4.08 1.39
CA VAL A 37 -14.40 4.40 2.84
C VAL A 37 -13.76 3.31 3.68
N ASN A 38 -13.92 2.03 3.33
CA ASN A 38 -13.36 0.89 4.06
C ASN A 38 -11.90 0.56 3.69
N ALA A 39 -11.36 1.14 2.61
CA ALA A 39 -10.01 0.86 2.13
C ALA A 39 -9.07 2.05 2.30
N ARG A 40 -9.57 3.28 2.15
CA ARG A 40 -8.76 4.49 2.16
C ARG A 40 -7.97 4.67 3.46
N MET A 41 -6.80 5.26 3.34
CA MET A 41 -6.06 5.84 4.47
C MET A 41 -5.71 7.31 4.20
N PRO A 42 -5.90 8.23 5.16
CA PRO A 42 -6.64 8.03 6.40
C PRO A 42 -8.13 7.69 6.17
N LEU A 43 -8.73 6.95 7.11
CA LEU A 43 -10.12 6.47 7.02
C LEU A 43 -11.14 7.61 6.95
N LEU A 44 -10.84 8.72 7.61
CA LEU A 44 -11.70 9.91 7.70
C LEU A 44 -10.97 11.13 7.13
N GLY A 45 -11.74 12.08 6.60
CA GLY A 45 -11.23 13.37 6.14
C GLY A 45 -10.56 13.39 4.77
N ARG A 46 -10.11 12.24 4.23
CA ARG A 46 -9.52 12.17 2.89
C ARG A 46 -10.55 11.82 1.81
N THR A 47 -10.70 12.69 0.82
CA THR A 47 -11.63 12.50 -0.32
C THR A 47 -10.94 12.37 -1.68
N VAL A 48 -9.63 12.61 -1.75
CA VAL A 48 -8.86 12.58 -3.00
C VAL A 48 -7.63 11.69 -2.85
N VAL A 49 -7.11 11.22 -3.98
CA VAL A 49 -5.80 10.56 -4.08
C VAL A 49 -4.76 11.64 -4.35
N HIS A 50 -3.64 11.57 -3.63
CA HIS A 50 -2.51 12.46 -3.86
C HIS A 50 -1.56 11.79 -4.85
N GLU A 51 -1.76 12.05 -6.14
CA GLU A 51 -1.10 11.33 -7.24
C GLU A 51 0.44 11.39 -7.17
N GLU A 52 1.01 12.56 -6.92
CA GLU A 52 2.47 12.73 -6.82
C GLU A 52 3.05 11.91 -5.65
N GLY A 53 2.37 11.92 -4.50
CA GLY A 53 2.81 11.14 -3.34
C GLY A 53 2.63 9.64 -3.53
N LEU A 54 1.58 9.23 -4.27
CA LEU A 54 1.39 7.83 -4.63
C LEU A 54 2.49 7.36 -5.59
N ALA A 55 2.86 8.18 -6.57
CA ALA A 55 3.96 7.90 -7.49
C ALA A 55 5.29 7.75 -6.75
N LEU A 56 5.62 8.70 -5.85
CA LEU A 56 6.83 8.62 -5.01
C LEU A 56 6.88 7.32 -4.19
N ILE A 57 5.77 6.92 -3.60
CA ILE A 57 5.69 5.68 -2.82
C ILE A 57 5.81 4.45 -3.72
N THR A 58 5.24 4.50 -4.92
CA THR A 58 5.37 3.42 -5.92
C THR A 58 6.83 3.21 -6.27
N GLU A 59 7.55 4.27 -6.66
CA GLU A 59 8.98 4.23 -6.99
C GLU A 59 9.82 3.74 -5.79
N TRP A 60 9.50 4.21 -4.58
CA TRP A 60 10.17 3.75 -3.37
C TRP A 60 10.00 2.24 -3.17
N ILE A 61 8.79 1.69 -3.31
CA ILE A 61 8.54 0.25 -3.13
C ILE A 61 9.25 -0.57 -4.23
N GLU A 62 9.22 -0.10 -5.48
CA GLU A 62 9.89 -0.75 -6.63
C GLU A 62 11.41 -0.84 -6.43
N SER A 63 12.01 0.11 -5.71
CA SER A 63 13.45 0.12 -5.43
C SER A 63 13.91 -0.90 -4.38
N ILE A 64 12.99 -1.59 -3.70
CA ILE A 64 13.31 -2.47 -2.57
C ILE A 64 13.60 -3.89 -3.04
N ASP A 65 14.77 -4.41 -2.65
CA ASP A 65 15.25 -5.77 -2.87
C ASP A 65 15.95 -6.26 -1.57
N PRO A 66 15.93 -7.56 -1.19
CA PRO A 66 15.32 -8.71 -1.85
C PRO A 66 13.77 -8.76 -1.74
N PRO A 67 13.08 -9.59 -2.54
CA PRO A 67 11.64 -9.82 -2.38
C PRO A 67 11.33 -10.37 -0.98
N CYS A 68 10.10 -10.11 -0.51
CA CYS A 68 9.66 -10.65 0.78
C CYS A 68 9.66 -12.20 0.78
N PRO A 69 9.90 -12.83 1.94
CA PRO A 69 9.88 -14.29 2.09
C PRO A 69 8.54 -14.94 1.73
#